data_AF-A0A968CWQ6-F1
#
_entry.id   AF-A0A968CWQ6-F1
#
_cell.length_a   1.000
_cell.length_b   1.000
_cell.length_c   1.000
_cell.angle_alpha   90.00
_cell.angle_beta   90.00
_cell.angle_gamma   90.00
#
_symmetry.space_group_name_H-M   'P 1'
#
loop_
_entity.id
_entity.type
_entity.pdbx_description
1 polymer ?
#
loop_
_entity_poly.entity_id
_entity_poly.type
_entity_poly.pdbx_seq_one_letter_code
_entity_poly.pdbx_strand_id
1 'polypeptide(L)'
;FVQVATPLIIARQMLAKMSITSDHPLSKQVFWVGENRCLRPMLAPSLYSLLKRLIRLWKKPIRIFEVGPCFRKESRGGQHSNEFTMLNVVELGLPEEDRKHRLEDLIALIMRASGIKTYRLSTKPSEVYGDTLDVVSGVEVGSAAMGPHKLDAHWGIFDPWVGVGFGLE
;
A
#
# COMPACT_ATOMS: atom_id res chain seq x y z
N PHE A 1 -3.18 -3.35 -16.01
CA PHE A 1 -3.36 -3.71 -14.59
C PHE A 1 -4.70 -4.40 -14.44
N VAL A 2 -4.80 -5.40 -13.59
CA VAL A 2 -6.06 -6.07 -13.27
C VAL A 2 -6.62 -5.49 -11.98
N GLN A 3 -7.86 -5.01 -12.01
CA GLN A 3 -8.53 -4.53 -10.81
C GLN A 3 -8.91 -5.73 -9.94
N VAL A 4 -8.67 -5.63 -8.65
CA VAL A 4 -9.03 -6.65 -7.65
C VAL A 4 -9.89 -6.00 -6.57
N ALA A 5 -10.70 -6.82 -5.90
CA ALA A 5 -11.48 -6.43 -4.74
C ALA A 5 -11.21 -7.43 -3.62
N THR A 6 -10.69 -6.95 -2.49
CA THR A 6 -10.35 -7.78 -1.34
C THR A 6 -11.25 -7.47 -0.15
N PRO A 7 -11.43 -8.41 0.80
CA PRO A 7 -12.29 -8.18 1.95
C PRO A 7 -11.88 -6.96 2.78
N LEU A 8 -12.86 -6.25 3.34
CA LEU A 8 -12.65 -5.12 4.25
C LEU A 8 -12.12 -5.55 5.61
N ILE A 9 -12.50 -6.75 6.06
CA ILE A 9 -12.08 -7.35 7.32
C ILE A 9 -10.90 -8.28 7.06
N ILE A 10 -9.79 -8.05 7.76
CA ILE A 10 -8.57 -8.87 7.70
C ILE A 10 -8.30 -9.54 9.04
N ALA A 11 -7.55 -10.64 9.01
CA ALA A 11 -7.12 -11.33 10.22
C ALA A 11 -6.01 -10.56 10.94
N ARG A 12 -5.98 -10.63 12.28
CA ARG A 12 -4.94 -10.00 13.11
C ARG A 12 -3.52 -10.39 12.68
N GLN A 13 -3.32 -11.65 12.27
CA GLN A 13 -2.03 -12.15 11.81
C GLN A 13 -1.54 -11.45 10.53
N MET A 14 -2.45 -10.92 9.69
CA MET A 14 -2.06 -10.17 8.50
C MET A 14 -1.42 -8.82 8.85
N LEU A 15 -1.89 -8.17 9.92
CA LEU A 15 -1.23 -6.97 10.46
C LEU A 15 0.12 -7.32 11.11
N ALA A 16 0.19 -8.42 11.85
CA ALA A 16 1.45 -8.88 12.43
C ALA A 16 2.54 -9.13 11.36
N LYS A 17 2.17 -9.65 10.19
CA LYS A 17 3.08 -9.81 9.03
C LYS A 17 3.57 -8.49 8.43
N MET A 18 2.87 -7.39 8.67
CA MET A 18 3.30 -6.03 8.35
C MET A 18 4.16 -5.41 9.46
N SER A 19 4.61 -6.21 10.44
CA SER A 19 5.30 -5.75 11.66
C SER A 19 4.46 -4.81 12.54
N ILE A 20 3.13 -4.84 12.39
CA ILE A 20 2.19 -4.08 13.22
C ILE A 20 1.78 -4.99 14.39
N THR A 21 2.57 -4.96 15.46
CA THR A 21 2.32 -5.67 16.73
C THR A 21 1.53 -4.80 17.71
N SER A 22 1.13 -5.32 18.87
CA SER A 22 0.35 -4.58 19.88
C SER A 22 0.96 -3.23 20.29
N ASP A 23 2.30 -3.16 20.29
CA ASP A 23 3.03 -1.97 20.72
C ASP A 23 3.25 -0.95 19.58
N HIS A 24 2.95 -1.35 18.33
CA HIS A 24 3.08 -0.47 17.17
C HIS A 24 2.06 0.67 17.25
N PRO A 25 2.44 1.94 17.00
CA PRO A 25 1.53 3.10 17.08
C PRO A 25 0.23 2.91 16.28
N LEU A 26 0.35 2.40 15.06
CA LEU A 26 -0.77 2.08 14.18
C LEU A 26 -1.80 1.10 14.80
N SER A 27 -1.41 0.21 15.70
CA SER A 27 -2.35 -0.73 16.35
C SER A 27 -3.43 -0.04 17.19
N LYS A 28 -3.13 1.15 17.73
CA LYS A 28 -4.10 1.99 18.44
C LYS A 28 -5.12 2.61 17.50
N GLN A 29 -4.76 2.78 16.23
CA GLN A 29 -5.62 3.34 15.18
C GLN A 29 -6.52 2.29 14.52
N VAL A 30 -6.30 1.00 14.77
CA VAL A 30 -7.10 -0.07 14.12
C VAL A 30 -8.49 -0.20 14.76
N PHE A 31 -9.50 -0.37 13.90
CA PHE A 31 -10.84 -0.79 14.31
C PHE A 31 -10.93 -2.31 14.39
N TRP A 32 -10.98 -2.85 15.62
CA TRP A 32 -11.07 -4.28 15.88
C TRP A 32 -12.51 -4.79 15.77
N VAL A 33 -12.68 -5.97 15.18
CA VAL A 33 -13.96 -6.69 15.03
C VAL A 33 -13.81 -8.05 15.69
N GLY A 34 -14.15 -8.11 16.98
CA GLY A 34 -13.83 -9.25 17.84
C GLY A 34 -12.33 -9.37 18.14
N GLU A 35 -11.90 -10.53 18.61
CA GLU A 35 -10.54 -10.73 19.14
C GLU A 35 -9.46 -10.92 18.06
N ASN A 36 -9.84 -11.48 16.91
CA ASN A 36 -8.91 -12.01 15.91
C ASN A 36 -9.02 -11.34 14.53
N ARG A 37 -9.87 -10.32 14.38
CA ARG A 37 -10.09 -9.63 13.10
C ARG A 37 -10.20 -8.13 13.30
N CYS A 38 -9.95 -7.37 12.24
CA CYS A 38 -10.10 -5.93 12.24
C CYS A 38 -10.50 -5.43 10.85
N LEU A 39 -11.04 -4.22 10.78
CA LEU A 39 -11.13 -3.49 9.52
C LEU A 39 -9.71 -3.17 9.02
N ARG A 40 -9.51 -3.26 7.71
CA ARG A 40 -8.19 -3.03 7.10
C ARG A 40 -7.80 -1.53 7.23
N PRO A 41 -6.63 -1.21 7.79
CA PRO A 41 -6.13 0.18 7.84
C PRO A 41 -5.36 0.57 6.57
N MET A 42 -5.16 -0.38 5.66
CA MET A 42 -4.45 -0.23 4.38
C MET A 42 -4.74 -1.44 3.48
N LEU A 43 -4.50 -1.31 2.17
CA LEU A 43 -4.73 -2.39 1.19
C LEU A 43 -3.58 -3.42 1.11
N ALA A 44 -2.37 -3.04 1.56
CA ALA A 44 -1.16 -3.85 1.37
C ALA A 44 -1.25 -5.31 1.88
N PRO A 45 -1.77 -5.62 3.09
CA PRO A 45 -1.86 -7.01 3.56
C PRO A 45 -2.64 -7.93 2.61
N SER A 46 -3.75 -7.44 2.07
CA SER A 46 -4.58 -8.19 1.15
C SER A 46 -3.91 -8.34 -0.22
N LEU A 47 -3.27 -7.28 -0.71
CA LEU A 47 -2.52 -7.32 -1.97
C LEU A 47 -1.32 -8.28 -1.90
N TYR A 48 -0.53 -8.26 -0.82
CA TYR A 48 0.53 -9.25 -0.61
C TYR A 48 0.00 -10.68 -0.62
N SER A 49 -1.10 -10.93 0.10
CA SER A 49 -1.73 -12.25 0.14
C SER A 49 -2.19 -12.71 -1.25
N LEU A 50 -2.67 -11.79 -2.09
CA LEU A 50 -3.11 -12.10 -3.44
C LEU A 50 -1.93 -12.34 -4.38
N LEU A 51 -0.90 -11.49 -4.34
CA LEU A 51 0.33 -11.67 -5.13
C LEU A 51 0.96 -13.03 -4.90
N LYS A 52 1.05 -13.48 -3.65
CA LYS A 52 1.57 -14.82 -3.31
C LYS A 52 0.83 -15.95 -4.04
N ARG A 53 -0.48 -15.81 -4.22
CA ARG A 53 -1.31 -16.78 -4.95
C ARG A 53 -1.11 -16.66 -6.45
N LEU A 54 -1.05 -15.42 -6.97
CA LEU A 54 -0.93 -15.14 -8.40
C LEU A 54 0.44 -15.54 -8.98
N ILE A 55 1.54 -15.47 -8.21
CA ILE A 55 2.87 -15.91 -8.66
C ILE A 55 2.87 -17.34 -9.20
N ARG A 56 2.01 -18.21 -8.67
CA ARG A 56 1.91 -19.62 -9.08
C ARG A 56 1.09 -19.83 -10.35
N LEU A 57 0.31 -18.83 -10.75
CA LEU A 57 -0.70 -18.93 -11.80
C LEU A 57 -0.36 -18.09 -13.02
N TRP A 58 0.27 -16.94 -12.82
CA TRP A 58 0.48 -15.94 -13.86
C TRP A 58 1.97 -15.78 -14.18
N LYS A 59 2.27 -15.47 -15.45
CA LYS A 59 3.60 -15.03 -15.85
C LYS A 59 3.83 -13.61 -15.34
N LYS A 60 5.08 -13.32 -14.95
CA LYS A 60 5.53 -11.98 -14.56
C LYS A 60 5.70 -11.10 -15.83
N PRO A 61 5.53 -9.76 -15.73
CA PRO A 61 5.19 -9.03 -14.51
C PRO A 61 3.70 -9.14 -14.14
N ILE A 62 3.42 -9.34 -12.85
CA ILE A 62 2.04 -9.37 -12.31
C ILE A 62 1.65 -7.95 -11.92
N ARG A 63 0.56 -7.45 -12.49
CA ARG A 63 0.12 -6.05 -12.38
C ARG A 63 -1.31 -5.97 -11.88
N ILE A 64 -1.49 -5.65 -10.59
CA ILE A 64 -2.82 -5.53 -9.97
C ILE A 64 -3.00 -4.18 -9.29
N PHE A 65 -4.25 -3.76 -9.14
CA PHE A 65 -4.59 -2.59 -8.33
C PHE A 65 -5.93 -2.80 -7.63
N GLU A 66 -6.11 -2.12 -6.50
CA GLU A 66 -7.37 -2.07 -5.77
C GLU A 66 -7.71 -0.63 -5.44
N VAL A 67 -8.99 -0.29 -5.60
CA VAL A 67 -9.62 0.92 -5.07
C VAL A 67 -10.64 0.48 -4.05
N GLY A 68 -10.52 0.95 -2.81
CA GLY A 68 -11.53 0.63 -1.80
C GLY A 68 -11.27 1.26 -0.43
N PRO A 69 -12.26 1.14 0.46
CA PRO A 69 -12.21 1.82 1.75
C PRO A 69 -11.20 1.17 2.69
N CYS A 70 -10.55 2.00 3.49
CA CYS A 70 -9.66 1.68 4.59
C CYS A 70 -10.10 2.49 5.82
N PHE A 71 -9.76 1.99 7.01
CA PHE A 71 -10.29 2.50 8.26
C PHE A 71 -9.20 2.73 9.29
N ARG A 72 -9.13 3.95 9.85
CA ARG A 72 -8.22 4.30 10.95
C ARG A 72 -8.93 5.23 11.92
N LYS A 73 -8.74 4.99 13.22
CA LYS A 73 -9.13 5.90 14.29
C LYS A 73 -8.11 7.04 14.32
N GLU A 74 -8.52 8.24 13.96
CA GLU A 74 -7.68 9.43 14.11
C GLU A 74 -8.20 10.32 15.24
N SER A 75 -7.26 10.87 16.02
CA SER A 75 -7.51 11.68 17.21
C SER A 75 -7.08 13.15 17.06
N ARG A 76 -6.64 13.57 15.86
CA ARG A 76 -6.16 14.93 15.60
C ARG A 76 -6.76 15.51 14.31
N GLY A 77 -7.68 16.47 14.43
CA GLY A 77 -8.04 17.42 13.37
C GLY A 77 -9.40 17.22 12.69
N GLY A 78 -10.11 18.32 12.41
CA GLY A 78 -11.48 18.36 11.87
C GLY A 78 -11.65 18.06 10.36
N GLN A 79 -10.62 17.55 9.69
CA GLN A 79 -10.64 17.17 8.26
C GLN A 79 -10.42 15.67 8.03
N HIS A 80 -10.34 14.87 9.11
CA HIS A 80 -9.96 13.46 9.05
C HIS A 80 -11.19 12.55 9.09
N SER A 81 -11.34 11.70 8.08
CA SER A 81 -12.41 10.70 8.02
C SER A 81 -11.91 9.36 8.56
N ASN A 82 -12.71 8.74 9.44
CA ASN A 82 -12.43 7.38 9.95
C ASN A 82 -12.44 6.31 8.84
N GLU A 83 -13.09 6.62 7.73
CA GLU A 83 -13.14 5.84 6.49
C GLU A 83 -12.60 6.69 5.35
N PHE A 84 -11.62 6.17 4.61
CA PHE A 84 -11.00 6.84 3.48
C PHE A 84 -10.73 5.84 2.36
N THR A 85 -10.73 6.32 1.13
CA THR A 85 -10.64 5.50 -0.08
C THR A 85 -9.21 5.48 -0.56
N MET A 86 -8.61 4.29 -0.53
CA MET A 86 -7.25 4.09 -1.02
C MET A 86 -7.28 3.53 -2.44
N LEU A 87 -6.42 4.06 -3.30
CA LEU A 87 -5.96 3.41 -4.53
C LEU A 87 -4.57 2.84 -4.26
N ASN A 88 -4.39 1.53 -4.37
CA ASN A 88 -3.06 0.91 -4.35
C ASN A 88 -2.81 0.19 -5.67
N VAL A 89 -1.66 0.47 -6.28
CA VAL A 89 -1.15 -0.17 -7.49
C VAL A 89 0.12 -0.93 -7.14
N VAL A 90 0.25 -2.16 -7.62
CA VAL A 90 1.47 -2.97 -7.45
C VAL A 90 1.84 -3.72 -8.72
N GLU A 91 3.12 -3.70 -9.04
CA GLU A 91 3.73 -4.46 -10.13
C GLU A 91 4.87 -5.32 -9.58
N LEU A 92 4.78 -6.63 -9.78
CA LEU A 92 5.70 -7.63 -9.24
C LEU A 92 6.41 -8.39 -10.36
N GLY A 93 7.72 -8.59 -10.21
CA GLY A 93 8.55 -9.36 -11.12
C GLY A 93 9.14 -8.53 -12.27
N LEU A 94 9.45 -7.27 -12.01
CA LEU A 94 10.27 -6.44 -12.89
C LEU A 94 11.76 -6.56 -12.53
N PRO A 95 12.69 -6.25 -13.45
CA PRO A 95 14.11 -6.12 -13.13
C PRO A 95 14.35 -5.11 -12.01
N GLU A 96 15.36 -5.37 -11.18
CA GLU A 96 15.60 -4.60 -9.97
C GLU A 96 16.09 -3.17 -10.29
N GLU A 97 16.88 -3.04 -11.35
CA GLU A 97 17.40 -1.79 -11.91
C GLU A 97 16.29 -0.85 -12.42
N ASP A 98 15.16 -1.41 -12.84
CA ASP A 98 14.06 -0.65 -13.46
C ASP A 98 13.06 -0.10 -12.44
N ARG A 99 13.13 -0.51 -11.17
CA ARG A 99 12.11 -0.20 -10.15
C ARG A 99 11.85 1.28 -9.99
N LYS A 100 12.91 2.08 -9.87
CA LYS A 100 12.76 3.51 -9.62
C LYS A 100 12.04 4.20 -10.79
N HIS A 101 12.52 3.97 -12.01
CA HIS A 101 11.91 4.53 -13.21
C HIS A 101 10.46 4.05 -13.37
N ARG A 102 10.20 2.76 -13.15
CA ARG A 102 8.85 2.20 -13.25
C ARG A 102 7.90 2.79 -12.21
N LEU A 103 8.38 3.04 -11.00
CA LEU A 103 7.57 3.64 -9.94
C LEU A 103 7.21 5.09 -10.27
N GLU A 104 8.16 5.86 -10.82
CA GLU A 104 7.94 7.22 -11.31
C GLU A 104 6.91 7.26 -12.46
N ASP A 105 6.96 6.30 -13.40
CA ASP A 105 5.97 6.16 -14.47
C ASP A 105 4.56 5.91 -13.94
N LEU A 106 4.41 5.03 -12.94
CA LEU A 106 3.13 4.71 -12.34
C LEU A 106 2.55 5.92 -11.60
N ILE A 107 3.39 6.66 -10.86
CA ILE A 107 2.99 7.90 -10.22
C ILE A 107 2.54 8.92 -11.27
N ALA A 108 3.33 9.14 -12.33
CA ALA A 108 3.00 10.08 -13.39
C ALA A 108 1.69 9.74 -14.12
N LEU A 109 1.44 8.44 -14.34
CA LEU A 109 0.18 7.97 -14.91
C LEU A 109 -1.02 8.32 -14.02
N ILE A 110 -0.93 8.04 -12.72
CA ILE A 110 -2.02 8.28 -11.76
C ILE A 110 -2.25 9.78 -11.58
N MET A 111 -1.19 10.59 -11.43
CA MET A 111 -1.29 12.04 -11.27
C MET A 111 -1.90 12.71 -12.50
N ARG A 112 -1.53 12.23 -13.71
CA ARG A 112 -2.15 12.69 -14.95
C ARG A 112 -3.63 12.33 -15.00
N ALA A 113 -3.99 11.10 -14.62
CA ALA A 113 -5.37 10.63 -14.61
C ALA A 113 -6.24 11.38 -13.59
N SER A 114 -5.67 11.82 -12.47
CA SER A 114 -6.35 12.64 -11.46
C SER A 114 -6.40 14.14 -11.81
N GLY A 115 -5.78 14.55 -12.92
CA GLY A 115 -5.73 15.95 -13.35
C GLY A 115 -4.75 16.82 -12.54
N ILE A 116 -3.91 16.22 -11.68
CA ILE A 116 -2.90 16.94 -10.89
C ILE A 116 -1.63 17.11 -11.72
N LYS A 117 -1.40 18.34 -12.19
CA LYS A 117 -0.28 18.65 -13.10
C LYS A 117 1.04 18.90 -12.41
N THR A 118 1.01 19.33 -11.15
CA THR A 118 2.20 19.79 -10.43
C THR A 118 2.35 19.00 -9.14
N TYR A 119 3.38 18.18 -9.07
CA TYR A 119 3.74 17.44 -7.86
C TYR A 119 5.26 17.30 -7.77
N ARG A 120 5.75 16.95 -6.59
CA ARG A 120 7.14 16.62 -6.33
C ARG A 120 7.24 15.27 -5.65
N LEU A 121 8.34 14.58 -5.88
CA LEU A 121 8.69 13.35 -5.20
C LEU A 121 9.67 13.68 -4.08
N SER A 122 9.39 13.21 -2.87
CA SER A 122 10.23 13.43 -1.69
C SER A 122 10.49 12.09 -1.02
N THR A 123 11.75 11.75 -0.76
CA THR A 123 12.08 10.58 0.06
C THR A 123 11.82 10.91 1.53
N LYS A 124 11.11 10.03 2.25
CA LYS A 124 10.90 10.13 3.71
C LYS A 124 10.99 8.76 4.38
N PRO A 125 11.33 8.71 5.67
CA PRO A 125 11.23 7.47 6.44
C PRO A 125 9.77 7.12 6.77
N SER A 126 9.42 5.85 6.63
CA SER A 126 8.13 5.25 6.99
C SER A 126 8.32 4.25 8.14
N GLU A 127 7.44 4.32 9.13
CA GLU A 127 7.44 3.38 10.28
C GLU A 127 7.23 1.92 9.83
N VAL A 128 6.43 1.71 8.77
CA VAL A 128 6.11 0.37 8.25
C VAL A 128 7.11 -0.04 7.16
N TYR A 129 7.43 0.88 6.24
CA TYR A 129 8.10 0.55 4.98
C TYR A 129 9.58 1.00 4.88
N GLY A 130 10.17 1.63 5.90
CA GLY A 130 11.51 2.21 5.76
C GLY A 130 11.49 3.41 4.81
N ASP A 131 12.52 3.62 3.99
CA ASP A 131 12.54 4.77 3.06
C ASP A 131 11.45 4.64 1.99
N THR A 132 10.47 5.55 2.02
CA THR A 132 9.38 5.67 1.04
C THR A 132 9.58 6.88 0.14
N LEU A 133 8.97 6.83 -1.04
CA LEU A 133 8.89 7.95 -1.97
C LEU A 133 7.50 8.55 -1.88
N ASP A 134 7.39 9.70 -1.24
CA ASP A 134 6.13 10.42 -1.07
C ASP A 134 5.85 11.30 -2.29
N VAL A 135 4.58 11.36 -2.69
CA VAL A 135 4.06 12.22 -3.76
C VAL A 135 3.39 13.43 -3.14
N VAL A 136 3.91 14.62 -3.41
CA VAL A 136 3.48 15.86 -2.75
C VAL A 136 2.94 16.87 -3.78
N SER A 137 1.69 17.28 -3.62
CA SER A 137 1.01 18.33 -4.40
C SER A 137 0.37 19.34 -3.45
N GLY A 138 1.21 20.18 -2.82
CA GLY A 138 0.80 21.05 -1.71
C GLY A 138 0.67 20.30 -0.38
N VAL A 139 0.02 19.14 -0.42
CA VAL A 139 -0.04 18.14 0.66
C VAL A 139 0.49 16.79 0.17
N GLU A 140 0.74 15.85 1.08
CA GLU A 140 1.04 14.47 0.70
C GLU A 140 -0.23 13.80 0.16
N VAL A 141 -0.17 13.32 -1.09
CA VAL A 141 -1.31 12.70 -1.78
C VAL A 141 -1.12 11.20 -2.01
N GLY A 142 0.11 10.72 -1.88
CA GLY A 142 0.43 9.31 -2.01
C GLY A 142 1.80 8.97 -1.48
N SER A 143 2.03 7.69 -1.23
CA SER A 143 3.31 7.17 -0.76
C SER A 143 3.61 5.86 -1.48
N ALA A 144 4.88 5.72 -1.85
CA ALA A 144 5.35 4.62 -2.67
C ALA A 144 6.54 3.89 -2.04
N ALA A 145 6.64 2.60 -2.34
CA ALA A 145 7.70 1.72 -1.89
C ALA A 145 8.09 0.74 -3.01
N MET A 146 9.27 0.14 -2.86
CA MET A 146 9.77 -0.86 -3.78
C MET A 146 10.42 -2.01 -3.00
N GLY A 147 10.29 -3.23 -3.52
CA GLY A 147 11.00 -4.41 -3.02
C GLY A 147 12.28 -4.69 -3.80
N PRO A 148 13.27 -5.42 -3.25
CA PRO A 148 13.16 -6.23 -2.04
C PRO A 148 12.97 -5.41 -0.76
N HIS A 149 11.98 -5.79 0.03
CA HIS A 149 11.60 -5.13 1.26
C HIS A 149 11.62 -6.12 2.43
N LYS A 150 11.93 -5.65 3.64
CA LYS A 150 12.06 -6.50 4.86
C LYS A 150 10.81 -7.34 5.16
N LEU A 151 9.63 -6.89 4.73
CA LEU A 151 8.36 -7.59 4.94
C LEU A 151 8.14 -8.74 3.94
N ASP A 152 8.82 -8.75 2.80
CA ASP A 152 8.54 -9.66 1.68
C ASP A 152 8.63 -11.12 2.09
N ALA A 153 9.62 -11.45 2.93
CA ALA A 153 9.83 -12.79 3.46
C ALA A 153 8.63 -13.31 4.29
N HIS A 154 7.96 -12.45 5.08
CA HIS A 154 6.76 -12.83 5.84
C HIS A 154 5.57 -13.19 4.93
N TRP A 155 5.60 -12.68 3.70
CA TRP A 155 4.59 -12.92 2.67
C TRP A 155 5.02 -14.01 1.68
N GLY A 156 6.29 -14.42 1.68
CA GLY A 156 6.84 -15.37 0.70
C GLY A 156 6.95 -14.76 -0.70
N ILE A 157 7.26 -13.46 -0.75
CA ILE A 157 7.62 -12.74 -1.97
C ILE A 157 9.15 -12.65 -2.01
N PHE A 158 9.73 -12.93 -3.18
CA PHE A 158 11.19 -12.90 -3.38
C PHE A 158 11.59 -12.20 -4.68
N ASP A 159 10.61 -11.77 -5.46
CA ASP A 159 10.83 -11.04 -6.71
C ASP A 159 10.78 -9.54 -6.45
N PRO A 160 11.55 -8.72 -7.19
CA PRO A 160 11.46 -7.27 -7.09
C PRO A 160 10.06 -6.76 -7.46
N TRP A 161 9.63 -5.69 -6.82
CA TRP A 161 8.32 -5.09 -7.04
C TRP A 161 8.33 -3.58 -6.82
N VAL A 162 7.33 -2.91 -7.35
CA VAL A 162 7.03 -1.50 -7.10
C VAL A 162 5.58 -1.34 -6.71
N GLY A 163 5.30 -0.45 -5.77
CA GLY A 163 3.95 -0.19 -5.31
C GLY A 163 3.75 1.26 -4.89
N VAL A 164 2.57 1.79 -5.17
CA VAL A 164 2.18 3.15 -4.77
C VAL A 164 0.74 3.15 -4.28
N GLY A 165 0.50 3.88 -3.18
CA GLY A 165 -0.82 4.14 -2.62
C GLY A 165 -1.19 5.61 -2.70
N PHE A 166 -2.44 5.93 -3.00
CA PHE A 166 -3.02 7.29 -2.99
C PHE A 166 -4.31 7.31 -2.16
N GLY A 167 -4.51 8.37 -1.38
CA GLY A 167 -5.83 8.73 -0.84
C GLY A 167 -6.62 9.48 -1.90
N LEU A 168 -7.90 9.17 -2.09
CA LEU A 168 -8.71 9.74 -3.17
C LEU A 168 -9.55 10.94 -2.77
N GLU A 169 -9.80 11.13 -1.47
CA GLU A 169 -10.43 12.33 -0.90
C GLU A 169 -9.55 13.58 -0.98
#